data_AF-A0A3L6RJQ1-F1
#
_entry.id   AF-A0A3L6RJQ1-F1
#
_cell.length_a   1.000
_cell.length_b   1.000
_cell.length_c   1.000
_cell.angle_alpha   90.00
_cell.angle_beta   90.00
_cell.angle_gamma   90.00
#
_symmetry.space_group_name_H-M   'P 1'
#
loop_
_entity.id
_entity.type
_entity.pdbx_description
1 polymer ?
#
loop_
_entity_poly.entity_id
_entity_poly.type
_entity_poly.pdbx_seq_one_letter_code
_entity_poly.pdbx_strand_id
1 'polypeptide(L)'
;MDASGGSMHVLMLPWLAFGHILPFTELAKRIARQGHRVTLLSTPRNTRRLIRIPPDLADLVSVVDVKLPRVERLPEDAEASIDLPSDDLRPYLRRAYDAAFAEELSDILQDAGPGRPDWVLIDYAACRARA
;
A
#
# COMPACT_ATOMS: atom_id res chain seq x y z
N MET A 1 -14.53 -26.49 18.85
CA MET A 1 -14.95 -25.11 19.16
C MET A 1 -14.61 -24.33 17.93
N ASP A 2 -15.62 -24.19 17.09
CA ASP A 2 -15.45 -23.95 15.67
C ASP A 2 -15.46 -22.44 15.48
N ALA A 3 -14.28 -21.84 15.46
CA ALA A 3 -14.11 -20.51 14.92
C ALA A 3 -14.09 -20.65 13.39
N SER A 4 -15.27 -20.82 12.78
CA SER A 4 -15.47 -20.48 11.37
C SER A 4 -15.41 -18.95 11.24
N GLY A 5 -14.27 -18.35 11.57
CA GLY A 5 -13.97 -16.97 11.23
C GLY A 5 -13.70 -16.97 9.73
N GLY A 6 -14.63 -16.42 8.94
CA GLY A 6 -14.46 -16.31 7.49
C GLY A 6 -13.14 -15.62 7.13
N SER A 7 -12.60 -15.96 5.96
CA SER A 7 -11.45 -15.23 5.41
C SER A 7 -11.86 -13.80 5.10
N MET A 8 -11.19 -12.82 5.72
CA MET A 8 -11.36 -11.40 5.43
C MET A 8 -10.33 -10.93 4.40
N HIS A 9 -10.65 -9.86 3.69
CA HIS A 9 -9.74 -9.14 2.81
C HIS A 9 -9.37 -7.78 3.41
N VAL A 10 -8.07 -7.57 3.63
CA VAL A 10 -7.53 -6.31 4.18
C VAL A 10 -6.74 -5.56 3.11
N LEU A 11 -7.14 -4.34 2.82
CA LEU A 11 -6.38 -3.40 1.99
C LEU A 11 -5.45 -2.55 2.87
N MET A 12 -4.18 -2.43 2.49
CA MET A 12 -3.16 -1.76 3.30
C MET A 12 -2.44 -0.68 2.49
N LEU A 13 -2.40 0.54 3.03
CA LEU A 13 -1.84 1.73 2.37
C LEU A 13 -0.75 2.36 3.25
N PRO A 14 0.51 1.87 3.22
CA PRO A 14 1.62 2.49 3.94
C PRO A 14 2.02 3.84 3.35
N TRP A 15 2.62 4.71 4.17
CA TRP A 15 3.35 5.87 3.69
C TRP A 15 4.64 5.46 2.97
N LEU A 16 5.07 6.24 1.97
CA LEU A 16 6.29 6.01 1.17
C LEU A 16 7.59 6.33 1.93
N ALA A 17 7.79 5.64 3.04
CA ALA A 17 9.03 5.63 3.81
C ALA A 17 9.34 4.19 4.23
N PHE A 18 10.62 3.82 4.24
CA PHE A 18 11.04 2.44 4.52
C PHE A 18 10.57 1.97 5.89
N GLY A 19 10.62 2.87 6.88
CA GLY A 19 10.13 2.64 8.24
C GLY A 19 8.62 2.40 8.35
N HIS A 20 7.85 2.60 7.27
CA HIS A 20 6.42 2.33 7.22
C HIS A 20 6.12 1.12 6.32
N ILE A 21 6.74 1.06 5.13
CA ILE A 21 6.56 -0.04 4.17
C ILE A 21 6.99 -1.40 4.77
N LEU A 22 8.12 -1.45 5.47
CA LEU A 22 8.62 -2.70 6.04
C LEU A 22 7.71 -3.24 7.15
N PRO A 23 7.29 -2.45 8.16
CA PRO A 23 6.30 -2.91 9.13
C PRO A 23 4.96 -3.33 8.51
N PHE A 24 4.46 -2.60 7.52
CA PHE A 24 3.24 -2.99 6.80
C PHE A 24 3.42 -4.32 6.07
N THR A 25 4.59 -4.56 5.47
CA THR A 25 4.92 -5.83 4.81
C THR A 25 4.93 -6.99 5.80
N GLU A 26 5.51 -6.80 6.99
CA GLU A 26 5.49 -7.83 8.04
C GLU A 26 4.10 -8.05 8.63
N LEU A 27 3.31 -6.99 8.78
CA LEU A 27 1.92 -7.09 9.21
C LEU A 27 1.08 -7.85 8.17
N ALA A 28 1.24 -7.55 6.87
CA ALA A 28 0.57 -8.27 5.79
C ALA A 28 0.84 -9.78 5.85
N LYS A 29 2.10 -10.18 6.05
CA LYS A 29 2.48 -11.60 6.22
C LYS A 29 1.82 -12.24 7.44
N ARG A 30 1.72 -11.51 8.56
CA ARG A 30 1.09 -12.03 9.79
C ARG A 30 -0.42 -12.23 9.61
N ILE A 31 -1.09 -11.28 8.96
CA ILE A 31 -2.51 -11.38 8.61
C ILE A 31 -2.75 -12.56 7.66
N ALA A 32 -1.91 -12.70 6.63
CA ALA A 32 -1.99 -13.83 5.69
C ALA A 32 -1.81 -15.19 6.37
N ARG A 33 -0.86 -15.32 7.30
CA ARG A 33 -0.67 -16.57 8.07
C ARG A 33 -1.88 -16.96 8.94
N GLN A 34 -2.81 -16.04 9.19
CA GLN A 34 -4.07 -16.31 9.88
C GLN A 34 -5.19 -16.75 8.92
N GLY A 35 -4.91 -16.89 7.62
CA GLY A 35 -5.88 -17.30 6.60
C GLY A 35 -6.66 -16.14 5.96
N HIS A 36 -6.20 -14.90 6.15
CA HIS A 36 -6.83 -13.71 5.58
C HIS A 36 -6.11 -13.24 4.31
N ARG A 37 -6.84 -12.63 3.39
CA ARG A 37 -6.27 -12.03 2.19
C ARG A 37 -5.79 -10.61 2.49
N VAL A 38 -4.69 -10.20 1.88
CA VAL A 38 -4.13 -8.85 1.98
C VAL A 38 -3.83 -8.31 0.60
N THR A 39 -4.28 -7.09 0.34
CA THR A 39 -3.76 -6.26 -0.77
C THR A 39 -2.89 -5.18 -0.16
N LEU A 40 -1.61 -5.15 -0.51
CA LEU A 40 -0.66 -4.14 -0.07
C LEU A 40 -0.37 -3.19 -1.23
N LEU A 41 -0.75 -1.92 -1.09
CA LEU A 41 -0.38 -0.89 -2.07
C LEU A 41 1.05 -0.43 -1.83
N SER A 42 1.81 -0.31 -2.92
CA SER A 42 3.19 0.16 -2.93
C SER A 42 3.47 0.80 -4.29
N THR A 43 4.72 1.17 -4.56
CA THR A 43 5.15 1.67 -5.85
C THR A 43 6.18 0.71 -6.47
N PRO A 44 6.36 0.67 -7.80
CA PRO A 44 7.17 -0.34 -8.47
C PRO A 44 8.60 -0.51 -7.93
N ARG A 45 9.29 0.60 -7.65
CA ARG A 45 10.66 0.58 -7.12
C ARG A 45 10.69 0.09 -5.68
N ASN A 46 9.72 0.47 -4.86
CA ASN A 46 9.60 0.01 -3.47
C ASN A 46 9.27 -1.48 -3.38
N THR A 47 8.36 -1.95 -4.21
CA THR A 47 8.00 -3.37 -4.30
C THR A 47 9.23 -4.22 -4.61
N ARG A 48 10.00 -3.84 -5.63
CA ARG A 48 11.22 -4.57 -6.04
C ARG A 48 12.30 -4.60 -4.96
N ARG A 49 12.46 -3.51 -4.20
CA ARG A 49 13.59 -3.36 -3.26
C ARG A 49 13.28 -3.74 -1.81
N LEU A 50 12.01 -3.69 -1.37
CA LEU A 50 11.63 -3.92 0.03
C LEU A 50 10.69 -5.11 0.23
N ILE A 51 9.79 -5.37 -0.72
CA ILE A 51 8.68 -6.30 -0.49
C ILE A 51 9.07 -7.70 -0.97
N ARG A 52 9.13 -8.63 -0.02
CA ARG A 52 9.40 -10.05 -0.27
C ARG A 52 8.29 -10.88 0.37
N ILE A 53 7.43 -11.45 -0.46
CA ILE A 53 6.36 -12.36 -0.04
C ILE A 53 6.86 -13.80 -0.20
N PRO A 54 6.87 -14.59 0.89
CA PRO A 54 7.17 -16.02 0.81
C PRO A 54 6.20 -16.76 -0.13
N PRO A 55 6.65 -17.78 -0.90
CA PRO A 55 5.78 -18.50 -1.83
C PRO A 55 4.54 -19.12 -1.18
N ASP A 56 4.63 -19.56 0.07
CA ASP A 56 3.51 -20.10 0.86
C ASP A 56 2.40 -19.07 1.15
N LEU A 57 2.69 -17.78 0.99
CA LEU A 57 1.74 -16.68 1.20
C LEU A 57 1.32 -16.01 -0.11
N ALA A 58 1.79 -16.48 -1.28
CA ALA A 58 1.57 -15.82 -2.56
C ALA A 58 0.07 -15.75 -2.95
N ASP A 59 -0.72 -16.74 -2.56
CA ASP A 59 -2.17 -16.76 -2.83
C ASP A 59 -2.97 -15.85 -1.88
N LEU A 60 -2.35 -15.40 -0.78
CA LEU A 60 -3.00 -14.60 0.26
C LEU A 60 -2.54 -13.14 0.27
N VAL A 61 -1.32 -12.83 -0.20
CA VAL A 61 -0.80 -11.46 -0.24
C VAL A 61 -0.59 -11.02 -1.68
N SER A 62 -1.42 -10.09 -2.14
CA SER A 62 -1.24 -9.37 -3.40
C SER A 62 -0.54 -8.03 -3.13
N VAL A 63 0.41 -7.67 -3.99
CA VAL A 63 1.06 -6.36 -3.96
C VAL A 63 0.68 -5.62 -5.24
N VAL A 64 0.09 -4.44 -5.09
CA VAL A 64 -0.33 -3.60 -6.23
C VAL A 64 0.65 -2.45 -6.37
N ASP A 65 1.23 -2.35 -7.56
CA ASP A 65 2.21 -1.33 -7.92
C ASP A 65 1.51 -0.08 -8.46
N VAL A 66 1.41 0.95 -7.62
CA VAL A 66 0.85 2.26 -7.95
C VAL A 66 1.92 3.14 -8.57
N LYS A 67 1.68 3.63 -9.78
CA LYS A 67 2.61 4.56 -10.47
C LYS A 67 2.38 5.98 -9.99
N LEU A 68 3.43 6.63 -9.51
CA LEU A 68 3.35 8.04 -9.10
C LEU A 68 3.26 8.96 -10.33
N PRO A 69 2.37 9.97 -10.33
CA PRO A 69 2.33 10.97 -11.37
C PRO A 69 3.56 11.88 -11.28
N ARG A 70 3.91 12.50 -12.40
CA ARG A 70 4.91 13.57 -12.40
C ARG A 70 4.39 14.76 -11.60
N VAL A 71 5.18 15.20 -10.64
CA VAL A 71 4.93 16.42 -9.85
C VAL A 71 6.12 17.35 -10.00
N GLU A 72 5.86 18.62 -10.30
CA GLU A 72 6.91 19.63 -10.40
C GLU A 72 7.76 19.64 -9.11
N ARG A 73 9.09 19.69 -9.26
CA ARG A 73 10.10 19.61 -8.19
C ARG A 73 10.32 18.23 -7.56
N LEU A 74 9.51 17.21 -7.86
CA LEU A 74 9.79 15.84 -7.44
C LEU A 74 10.75 15.18 -8.45
N PRO A 75 11.87 14.57 -8.01
CA PRO A 75 12.73 13.80 -8.91
C PRO A 75 11.95 12.63 -9.56
N GLU A 76 12.25 12.31 -10.81
CA GLU A 76 11.48 11.34 -11.60
C GLU A 76 11.41 9.94 -10.96
N ASP A 77 12.50 9.49 -10.33
CA ASP A 77 12.58 8.17 -9.70
C ASP A 77 12.34 8.20 -8.18
N ALA A 78 11.86 9.32 -7.62
CA ALA A 78 11.62 9.45 -6.18
C ALA A 78 10.31 8.77 -5.77
N GLU A 79 10.41 7.54 -5.30
CA GLU A 79 9.28 6.74 -4.85
C GLU A 79 9.24 6.53 -3.33
N ALA A 80 10.24 7.00 -2.59
CA ALA A 80 10.23 7.05 -1.13
C ALA A 80 10.97 8.28 -0.60
N SER A 81 10.70 8.63 0.65
CA SER A 81 11.37 9.76 1.33
C SER A 81 12.90 9.69 1.30
N ILE A 82 13.49 8.49 1.28
CA ILE A 82 14.95 8.30 1.17
C ILE A 82 15.52 8.65 -0.20
N ASP A 83 14.68 8.67 -1.25
CA ASP A 83 15.10 9.05 -2.60
C ASP A 83 15.13 10.57 -2.79
N LEU A 84 14.71 11.35 -1.79
CA LEU A 84 14.65 12.80 -1.86
C LEU A 84 16.01 13.42 -1.51
N PRO A 85 16.52 14.37 -2.30
CA PRO A 85 17.77 15.09 -1.98
C PRO A 85 17.63 16.08 -0.81
N SER A 86 16.40 16.44 -0.43
CA SER A 86 16.10 17.31 0.72
C SER A 86 14.72 16.98 1.29
N ASP A 87 14.58 17.12 2.61
CA ASP A 87 13.30 16.94 3.32
C ASP A 87 12.23 17.96 2.89
N ASP A 88 12.63 19.10 2.35
CA ASP A 88 11.71 20.12 1.80
C ASP A 88 10.90 19.60 0.60
N LEU A 89 11.31 18.48 0.00
CA LEU A 89 10.61 17.85 -1.11
C LEU A 89 9.53 16.85 -0.68
N ARG A 90 9.45 16.52 0.62
CA ARG A 90 8.42 15.60 1.17
C ARG A 90 6.97 16.02 0.83
N PRO A 91 6.61 17.32 0.80
CA PRO A 91 5.27 17.74 0.37
C PRO A 91 4.94 17.37 -1.08
N TYR A 92 5.93 17.34 -1.98
CA TYR A 92 5.73 16.97 -3.38
C TYR A 92 5.55 15.47 -3.55
N LEU A 93 6.33 14.67 -2.80
CA LEU A 93 6.13 13.22 -2.71
C LEU A 93 4.73 12.90 -2.16
N ARG A 94 4.30 13.63 -1.13
CA ARG A 94 2.94 13.51 -0.58
C ARG A 94 1.87 13.83 -1.62
N ARG A 95 2.02 14.90 -2.39
CA ARG A 95 1.07 15.23 -3.47
C ARG A 95 0.99 14.13 -4.53
N ALA A 96 2.13 13.55 -4.92
CA ALA A 96 2.16 12.44 -5.87
C ALA A 96 1.46 11.19 -5.31
N TYR A 97 1.75 10.87 -4.04
CA TYR A 97 1.11 9.78 -3.32
C TYR A 97 -0.41 9.98 -3.23
N ASP A 98 -0.86 11.12 -2.72
CA ASP A 98 -2.29 11.41 -2.53
C ASP A 98 -3.06 11.30 -3.86
N ALA A 99 -2.49 11.82 -4.96
CA ALA A 99 -3.11 11.75 -6.28
C ALA A 99 -3.26 10.30 -6.78
N ALA A 100 -2.19 9.51 -6.72
CA ALA A 100 -2.19 8.15 -7.29
C ALA A 100 -2.92 7.13 -6.40
N PHE A 101 -2.69 7.18 -5.09
CA PHE A 101 -3.23 6.20 -4.15
C PHE A 101 -4.71 6.43 -3.88
N ALA A 102 -5.21 7.67 -3.99
CA ALA A 102 -6.65 7.93 -3.87
C ALA A 102 -7.44 7.38 -5.08
N GLU A 103 -6.89 7.48 -6.29
CA GLU A 103 -7.46 6.90 -7.50
C GLU A 103 -7.52 5.37 -7.38
N GLU A 104 -6.39 4.73 -7.08
CA GLU A 104 -6.32 3.27 -6.90
C GLU A 104 -7.25 2.78 -5.77
N LEU A 105 -7.29 3.50 -4.65
CA LEU A 105 -8.21 3.17 -3.55
C LEU A 105 -9.67 3.26 -3.99
N SER A 106 -10.04 4.31 -4.73
CA SER A 106 -11.40 4.46 -5.24
C SER A 106 -11.78 3.30 -6.16
N ASP A 107 -10.91 2.92 -7.10
CA ASP A 107 -11.15 1.84 -8.05
C ASP A 107 -11.36 0.49 -7.33
N ILE A 108 -10.49 0.17 -6.36
CA ILE A 108 -10.60 -1.06 -5.56
C ILE A 108 -11.91 -1.07 -4.74
N LEU A 109 -12.33 0.07 -4.20
CA LEU A 109 -13.54 0.14 -3.37
C LEU A 109 -14.84 0.11 -4.18
N GLN A 110 -14.79 0.55 -5.44
CA GLN A 110 -15.94 0.54 -6.36
C GLN A 110 -16.15 -0.82 -7.02
N ASP A 111 -15.13 -1.69 -7.04
CA ASP A 111 -15.29 -3.07 -7.50
C ASP A 111 -16.32 -3.82 -6.63
N ALA A 112 -17.44 -4.20 -7.25
CA ALA A 112 -18.54 -4.93 -6.60
C ALA A 112 -18.30 -6.45 -6.53
N GLY A 113 -17.14 -6.93 -7.01
CA GLY A 113 -16.77 -8.34 -6.97
C GLY A 113 -16.38 -8.86 -5.58
N PRO A 114 -16.12 -10.17 -5.45
CA PRO A 114 -15.64 -10.81 -4.22
C PRO A 114 -14.21 -10.40 -3.81
N GLY A 115 -13.62 -9.41 -4.52
CA GLY A 115 -12.31 -8.82 -4.23
C GLY A 115 -12.40 -7.48 -3.49
N ARG A 116 -13.59 -7.04 -3.07
CA ARG A 116 -13.76 -5.83 -2.26
C ARG A 116 -13.20 -6.04 -0.85
N PRO A 117 -12.39 -5.11 -0.31
CA PRO A 117 -11.83 -5.25 1.03
C PRO A 117 -12.89 -5.09 2.12
N ASP A 118 -12.80 -5.91 3.16
CA ASP A 118 -13.58 -5.80 4.40
C ASP A 118 -13.00 -4.71 5.31
N TRP A 119 -11.68 -4.55 5.31
CA TRP A 119 -10.95 -3.57 6.13
C TRP A 119 -9.97 -2.78 5.27
N VAL A 120 -9.88 -1.48 5.54
CA VAL A 120 -8.85 -0.62 4.95
C VAL A 120 -7.97 -0.08 6.07
N LEU A 121 -6.70 -0.44 6.05
CA LEU A 121 -5.69 0.05 6.97
C LEU A 121 -4.86 1.14 6.31
N ILE A 122 -5.01 2.35 6.82
CA ILE A 122 -4.44 3.57 6.23
C ILE A 122 -3.37 4.13 7.18
N ASP A 123 -2.19 4.44 6.65
CA ASP A 123 -1.12 5.11 7.39
C ASP A 123 -1.47 6.58 7.68
N TYR A 124 -0.97 7.17 8.76
CA TYR A 124 -1.26 8.54 9.21
C TYR A 124 -1.03 9.59 8.11
N ALA A 125 -0.09 9.35 7.20
CA ALA A 125 0.20 10.26 6.11
C ALA A 125 -0.81 10.20 4.94
N ALA A 126 -1.82 9.35 4.92
CA ALA A 126 -2.77 9.26 3.80
C ALA A 126 -4.05 10.11 3.98
N CYS A 127 -4.03 11.10 4.88
CA CYS A 127 -5.18 12.00 5.08
C CYS A 127 -5.30 13.08 3.98
N ARG A 128 -5.94 12.73 2.86
CA ARG A 128 -6.96 13.56 2.17
C ARG A 128 -7.70 12.78 1.07
N ALA A 129 -8.47 11.75 1.44
CA ALA A 129 -9.59 11.30 0.60
C ALA A 129 -10.77 12.26 0.84
N ARG A 130 -11.02 13.20 -0.09
CA ARG A 130 -12.30 13.94 -0.09
C ARG A 130 -13.32 13.05 -0.79
N ALA A 131 -14.31 12.59 -0.03
CA ALA A 131 -15.58 12.11 -0.54
C ALA A 131 -16.36 13.24 -1.22
#